data_AF-A0A9X9A381-F1
#
_entry.id   AF-A0A9X9A381-F1
#
_cell.length_a   1.000
_cell.length_b   1.000
_cell.length_c   1.000
_cell.angle_alpha   90.00
_cell.angle_beta   90.00
_cell.angle_gamma   90.00
#
_symmetry.space_group_name_H-M   'P 1'
#
loop_
_entity.id
_entity.type
_entity.pdbx_description
1 polymer ?
#
loop_
_entity_poly.entity_id
_entity_poly.type
_entity_poly.pdbx_seq_one_letter_code
_entity_poly.pdbx_strand_id
1 'polypeptide(L)' 'MYRFCLSKIISSLGGINIHKFVEIMGQNIEVHIKGDGKQTVVIQTGMTCSFYDWFPIIEKLSGHFTVVSYHRPGYGKSDL' A
#
# COMPACT_ATOMS: atom_id res chain seq x y z
N MET A 1 -14.59 5.98 16.18
CA MET A 1 -15.35 5.51 15.01
C MET A 1 -14.45 5.62 13.80
N TYR A 2 -13.76 4.54 13.41
CA TYR A 2 -12.85 4.54 12.26
C TYR A 2 -13.70 4.53 10.99
N ARG A 3 -13.67 5.62 10.23
CA ARG A 3 -14.34 5.72 8.94
C ARG A 3 -13.39 5.12 7.91
N PHE A 4 -13.61 3.88 7.51
CA PHE A 4 -12.98 3.31 6.31
C PHE A 4 -13.54 4.07 5.10
N CYS A 5 -12.88 5.15 4.71
CA CYS A 5 -13.18 5.84 3.47
C CYS A 5 -12.64 4.96 2.34
N LEU A 6 -13.53 4.28 1.59
CA LEU A 6 -13.14 3.46 0.45
C LEU A 6 -12.33 4.33 -0.54
N SER A 7 -11.06 3.98 -0.72
CA SER A 7 -10.19 4.62 -1.71
C SER A 7 -10.80 4.51 -3.11
N LYS A 8 -10.74 5.57 -3.90
CA LYS A 8 -11.02 5.52 -5.35
C LYS A 8 -10.15 4.42 -5.99
N ILE A 9 -10.77 3.34 -6.46
CA ILE A 9 -10.09 2.27 -7.20
C ILE A 9 -10.02 2.70 -8.66
N ILE A 10 -8.81 2.92 -9.18
CA ILE A 10 -8.58 3.16 -10.62
C ILE A 10 -7.49 2.18 -11.08
N SER A 11 -7.84 1.32 -12.04
CA SER A 11 -6.97 0.32 -12.68
C SER A 11 -5.98 0.96 -13.66
N SER A 12 -4.77 0.41 -13.79
CA SER A 12 -3.71 0.97 -14.66
C SER A 12 -3.96 0.71 -16.15
N LEU A 13 -3.74 1.76 -16.96
CA LEU A 13 -3.52 1.69 -18.41
C LEU A 13 -1.99 1.82 -18.64
N GLY A 14 -1.46 0.99 -19.55
CA GLY A 14 -0.04 0.71 -19.73
C GLY A 14 0.92 1.90 -19.62
N GLY A 15 1.74 1.90 -18.58
CA GLY A 15 2.89 2.80 -18.40
C GLY A 15 2.73 3.90 -17.32
N ILE A 16 1.53 4.10 -16.77
CA ILE A 16 1.31 5.08 -15.69
C ILE A 16 1.39 4.37 -14.33
N ASN A 17 2.33 4.79 -13.48
CA ASN A 17 2.37 4.36 -12.07
C ASN A 17 1.22 5.04 -11.31
N ILE A 18 0.15 4.29 -11.03
CA ILE A 18 -0.99 4.76 -10.23
C ILE A 18 -0.75 4.34 -8.78
N HIS A 19 -0.47 5.32 -7.93
CA HIS A 19 -0.33 5.12 -6.49
C HIS A 19 -1.71 5.11 -5.84
N LYS A 20 -1.95 4.16 -4.94
CA LYS A 20 -3.18 4.12 -4.15
C LYS A 20 -2.94 4.88 -2.85
N PHE A 21 -3.96 5.64 -2.43
CA PHE A 21 -3.93 6.39 -1.19
C PHE A 21 -5.11 6.00 -0.31
N VAL A 22 -4.87 5.99 0.99
CA VAL A 22 -5.89 5.83 2.03
C VAL A 22 -5.79 7.01 2.97
N GLU A 23 -6.91 7.68 3.22
CA GLU A 23 -6.96 8.78 4.19
C GLU A 23 -7.03 8.19 5.61
N ILE A 24 -6.07 8.57 6.46
CA ILE A 24 -5.99 8.17 7.86
C ILE A 24 -5.79 9.43 8.69
N MET A 25 -6.74 9.76 9.56
CA MET A 25 -6.68 10.93 10.45
C MET A 25 -6.41 12.26 9.72
N GLY A 26 -6.98 12.42 8.51
CA GLY A 26 -6.79 13.62 7.67
C GLY A 26 -5.48 13.66 6.89
N GLN A 27 -4.68 12.60 6.94
CA GLN A 27 -3.45 12.45 6.15
C GLN A 27 -3.63 11.39 5.07
N ASN A 28 -3.15 11.66 3.85
CA ASN A 28 -3.12 10.69 2.78
C ASN A 28 -1.90 9.80 2.92
N ILE A 29 -2.12 8.51 3.09
CA ILE A 29 -1.07 7.50 3.20
C ILE A 29 -0.99 6.73 1.89
N GLU A 30 0.21 6.68 1.32
CA GLU A 30 0.49 5.84 0.16
C GLU A 30 0.47 4.37 0.57
N VAL A 31 -0.35 3.59 -0.13
CA VAL A 31 -0.50 2.15 0.07
C VAL A 31 -0.28 1.40 -1.24
N HIS A 32 0.26 0.20 -1.12
CA HIS A 32 0.29 -0.79 -2.18
C HIS A 32 -0.43 -2.05 -1.68
N ILE A 33 -1.41 -2.49 -2.45
CA ILE A 33 -2.24 -3.66 -2.13
C ILE A 33 -2.17 -4.62 -3.30
N LYS A 34 -1.77 -5.87 -3.04
CA LYS A 34 -1.63 -6.90 -4.06
C LYS A 34 -2.07 -8.27 -3.55
N GLY A 35 -2.67 -9.07 -4.43
CA GLY A 35 -3.22 -10.39 -4.13
C GLY A 35 -4.66 -10.34 -3.61
N ASP A 36 -5.32 -11.49 -3.68
CA ASP A 36 -6.76 -11.67 -3.39
C ASP A 36 -7.03 -12.81 -2.38
N GLY A 37 -5.97 -13.27 -1.69
CA GLY A 37 -6.07 -14.29 -0.66
C GLY A 37 -6.90 -13.85 0.55
N LYS A 38 -7.59 -14.80 1.19
CA LYS A 38 -8.49 -14.50 2.33
C LYS A 38 -7.80 -13.90 3.55
N GLN A 39 -6.52 -14.22 3.77
CA GLN A 39 -5.74 -13.70 4.89
C GLN A 39 -4.90 -12.51 4.44
N THR A 40 -4.92 -11.45 5.24
CA THR A 40 -4.16 -10.22 4.98
C THR A 40 -2.82 -10.22 5.71
N VAL A 41 -1.74 -9.90 5.00
CA VAL A 41 -0.41 -9.67 5.56
C VAL A 41 -0.07 -8.19 5.41
N VAL A 42 0.31 -7.53 6.50
CA VAL A 42 0.72 -6.12 6.48
C VAL A 42 2.23 -6.03 6.61
N ILE A 43 2.89 -5.36 5.65
CA ILE A 43 4.33 -5.10 5.68
C ILE A 43 4.55 -3.63 6.04
N GLN A 44 5.15 -3.42 7.21
CA GLN A 44 5.67 -2.12 7.63
C GLN A 44 7.18 -2.12 7.45
N THR A 45 7.71 -1.12 6.74
CA THR A 45 9.14 -1.00 6.51
C THR A 45 9.88 -0.45 7.73
N GLY A 46 11.18 -0.77 7.79
CA GLY A 46 12.09 -0.23 8.80
C GLY A 46 12.43 1.25 8.60
N MET A 47 13.35 1.76 9.41
CA MET A 47 13.85 3.14 9.28
C MET A 47 14.50 3.35 7.91
N THR A 48 14.25 4.50 7.27
CA THR A 48 14.80 4.86 5.94
C THR A 48 14.49 3.91 4.78
N CYS A 49 13.56 2.97 4.96
CA CYS A 49 13.26 1.94 3.97
C CYS A 49 11.94 2.20 3.24
N SER A 50 11.95 1.95 1.93
CA SER A 50 10.80 2.07 1.06
C SER A 50 10.11 0.72 0.89
N PHE A 51 8.78 0.69 0.77
CA PHE A 51 8.11 -0.58 0.46
C PHE A 51 8.41 -1.06 -0.97
N TYR A 52 8.91 -0.18 -1.84
CA TYR A 52 9.36 -0.55 -3.19
C TYR A 52 10.47 -1.60 -3.13
N ASP A 53 11.35 -1.51 -2.12
CA ASP A 53 12.45 -2.47 -1.90
C ASP A 53 11.93 -3.89 -1.58
N TRP A 54 10.68 -3.98 -1.11
CA TRP A 54 10.02 -5.22 -0.73
C TRP A 54 9.20 -5.86 -1.85
N PHE A 55 9.14 -5.24 -3.03
CA PHE A 55 8.36 -5.73 -4.16
C PHE A 55 8.62 -7.22 -4.48
N PRO A 56 9.87 -7.72 -4.56
CA PRO A 56 10.11 -9.14 -4.83
C PRO A 56 9.50 -10.09 -3.80
N ILE A 57 9.36 -9.65 -2.53
CA ILE A 57 8.74 -10.43 -1.46
C ILE A 57 7.22 -10.30 -1.52
N ILE A 58 6.71 -9.09 -1.74
CA ILE A 58 5.28 -8.81 -1.94
C ILE A 58 4.72 -9.65 -3.07
N GLU A 59 5.43 -9.75 -4.21
CA GLU A 59 5.04 -10.58 -5.35
C GLU A 59 4.81 -12.04 -4.93
N LYS A 60 5.77 -12.64 -4.23
CA LYS A 60 5.68 -14.04 -3.79
C LYS A 60 4.55 -14.26 -2.79
N LEU A 61 4.41 -13.36 -1.81
CA LEU A 61 3.35 -13.47 -0.81
C LEU A 61 1.96 -13.26 -1.41
N SER A 62 1.85 -12.40 -2.42
CA SER A 62 0.57 -12.08 -3.06
C SER A 62 -0.09 -13.23 -3.81
N GLY A 63 0.66 -14.30 -4.11
CA GLY A 63 0.11 -15.54 -4.66
C GLY A 63 -0.74 -16.35 -3.66
N HIS A 64 -0.66 -16.04 -2.36
CA HIS A 64 -1.38 -16.77 -1.31
C HIS A 64 -2.18 -15.86 -0.37
N PHE A 65 -1.79 -14.59 -0.26
CA PHE A 65 -2.32 -13.62 0.70
C PHE A 65 -2.74 -12.33 -0.01
N THR A 66 -3.62 -11.55 0.61
CA THR A 66 -3.70 -10.12 0.28
C THR A 66 -2.61 -9.40 1.06
N VAL A 67 -1.63 -8.86 0.37
CA VAL A 67 -0.50 -8.15 0.96
C VAL A 67 -0.77 -6.67 0.89
N VAL A 68 -0.66 -5.99 2.03
CA VAL A 68 -0.77 -4.53 2.15
C VAL A 68 0.58 -4.00 2.64
N SER A 69 1.20 -3.12 1.86
CA SER A 69 2.35 -2.35 2.30
C SER A 69 2.03 -0.85 2.21
N TYR A 70 2.69 -0.05 3.03
CA TYR A 70 2.43 1.38 3.09
C TYR A 70 3.69 2.14 3.49
N HIS A 71 3.79 3.40 3.06
CA HIS A 71 4.83 4.30 3.56
C HIS A 71 4.31 5.00 4.81
N ARG A 72 5.13 5.00 5.87
CA ARG A 72 4.89 5.81 7.07
C ARG A 72 4.79 7.31 6.70
N PRO A 73 4.10 8.14 7.51
CA PRO A 73 4.07 9.58 7.28
C PRO A 73 5.48 10.16 7.09
N GLY A 74 5.61 11.07 6.12
CA GLY A 74 6.88 11.65 5.70
C GLY A 74 7.78 10.76 4.81
N TYR A 75 7.31 9.58 4.40
CA TYR A 75 8.01 8.69 3.46
C TYR A 75 7.22 8.49 2.17
N GLY A 76 7.94 8.24 1.07
CA GLY A 76 7.34 7.94 -0.23
C GLY A 76 6.43 9.07 -0.72
N LYS A 77 5.17 8.75 -0.98
CA LYS A 77 4.12 9.72 -1.34
C LYS A 77 3.11 9.98 -0.21
N SER A 78 3.36 9.46 0.99
CA SER A 78 2.51 9.76 2.15
C SER A 78 2.73 11.20 2.63
N ASP A 79 1.65 11.82 3.13
CA ASP A 79 1.70 13.11 3.82
C ASP A 79 2.62 13.04 5.07
N LEU A 80 3.08 14.20 5.54
CA LEU A 80 3.90 14.33 6.76
C LEU A 80 3.04 14.27 8.03
#